data_AF-A0AAU2TQA4-F1
#
_entry.id   AF-A0AAU2TQA4-F1
#
_cell.length_a   1.000
_cell.length_b   1.000
_cell.length_c   1.000
_cell.angle_alpha   90.00
_cell.angle_beta   90.00
_cell.angle_gamma   90.00
#
_symmetry.space_group_name_H-M   'P 1'
#
loop_
_entity.id
_entity.type
_entity.pdbx_description
1 polymer ?
#
loop_
_entity_poly.entity_id
_entity_poly.type
_entity_poly.pdbx_seq_one_letter_code
_entity_poly.pdbx_strand_id
1 'polypeptide(L)'
;MKQLDAIPAIDAESICLVFAEVLGGEISDDSSFLAQGGDSFHAVLVVERIEELWKIEADFTAVLRSTPAELAEALSAARRPS
;
A
#
# COMPACT_ATOMS: atom_id res chain seq x y z
N MET A 1 8.29 -7.02 -18.84
CA MET A 1 8.13 -7.60 -17.49
C MET A 1 9.49 -7.56 -16.79
N LYS A 2 9.80 -6.46 -16.09
CA LYS A 2 11.04 -6.41 -15.29
C LYS A 2 10.76 -7.08 -13.96
N GLN A 3 11.44 -8.20 -13.82
CA GLN A 3 11.78 -8.96 -12.63
C GLN A 3 12.00 -8.06 -11.40
N LEU A 4 11.16 -8.22 -10.39
CA LEU A 4 11.29 -7.60 -9.08
C LEU A 4 11.95 -8.63 -8.14
N ASP A 5 13.25 -8.88 -8.33
CA ASP A 5 14.05 -9.77 -7.46
C ASP A 5 14.44 -9.12 -6.11
N ALA A 6 13.77 -8.03 -5.74
CA ALA A 6 13.84 -7.45 -4.41
C ALA A 6 12.41 -7.20 -3.93
N ILE A 7 12.06 -7.78 -2.78
CA ILE A 7 10.91 -7.31 -2.02
C ILE A 7 11.25 -5.87 -1.62
N PRO A 8 10.49 -4.86 -2.09
CA PRO A 8 10.79 -3.47 -1.76
C PRO A 8 10.68 -3.25 -0.24
N ALA A 9 11.32 -2.22 0.28
CA ALA A 9 11.10 -1.83 1.66
C ALA A 9 9.61 -1.50 1.87
N ILE A 10 9.11 -1.62 3.11
CA ILE A 10 7.78 -1.13 3.45
C ILE A 10 7.98 0.31 3.95
N ASP A 11 7.93 1.26 3.02
CA ASP A 11 8.04 2.70 3.28
C ASP A 11 6.96 3.48 2.51
N ALA A 12 6.81 4.77 2.83
CA ALA A 12 5.78 5.61 2.22
C ALA A 12 5.92 5.66 0.68
N GLU A 13 7.15 5.71 0.16
CA GLU A 13 7.41 5.74 -1.29
C GLU A 13 6.91 4.47 -1.98
N SER A 14 7.18 3.30 -1.40
CA SER A 14 6.71 2.03 -1.96
C SER A 14 5.19 1.90 -1.89
N ILE A 15 4.55 2.42 -0.84
CA ILE A 15 3.08 2.47 -0.77
C ILE A 15 2.51 3.43 -1.82
N CYS A 16 3.14 4.60 -2.03
CA CYS A 16 2.74 5.51 -3.10
C CYS A 16 2.82 4.85 -4.48
N LEU A 17 3.85 4.06 -4.74
CA LEU A 17 3.98 3.31 -6.00
C LEU A 17 2.85 2.29 -6.16
N VAL A 18 2.49 1.55 -5.11
CA VAL A 18 1.35 0.61 -5.15
C VAL A 18 0.03 1.35 -5.41
N PHE A 19 -0.19 2.48 -4.75
CA PHE A 19 -1.39 3.30 -4.99
C PHE A 19 -1.41 3.84 -6.42
N ALA A 20 -0.26 4.28 -6.96
CA ALA A 20 -0.14 4.78 -8.33
C ALA A 20 -0.36 3.67 -9.37
N GLU A 21 0.05 2.43 -9.09
CA GLU A 21 -0.23 1.26 -9.93
C GLU A 21 -1.75 1.01 -10.05
N VAL A 22 -2.52 1.24 -8.98
CA VAL A 22 -3.96 0.94 -8.93
C VAL A 22 -4.84 2.13 -9.34
N LEU A 23 -4.58 3.32 -8.80
CA LEU A 23 -5.38 4.53 -9.06
C LEU A 23 -4.95 5.24 -10.34
N GLY A 24 -3.69 5.09 -10.74
CA GLY A 24 -3.06 5.88 -11.80
C GLY A 24 -2.75 7.32 -11.34
N GLY A 25 -1.66 7.87 -11.88
CA GLY A 25 -1.26 9.26 -11.63
C GLY A 25 -0.30 9.43 -10.45
N GLU A 26 -0.12 10.69 -10.02
CA GLU A 26 0.75 11.05 -8.90
C GLU A 26 0.01 10.87 -7.56
N ILE A 27 0.68 10.24 -6.60
CA ILE A 27 0.15 9.98 -5.26
C ILE A 27 0.86 10.88 -4.26
N SER A 28 0.08 11.54 -3.41
CA SER A 28 0.55 12.32 -2.28
C SER A 28 0.75 11.41 -1.06
N ASP A 29 1.91 11.54 -0.43
CA ASP A 29 2.32 10.84 0.79
C ASP A 29 1.56 11.29 2.05
N ASP A 30 1.03 12.51 2.04
CA ASP A 30 0.26 13.12 3.13
C ASP A 30 -1.27 12.94 2.99
N SER A 31 -1.75 12.33 1.89
CA SER A 31 -3.18 12.16 1.63
C SER A 31 -3.62 10.70 1.78
N SER A 32 -4.78 10.47 2.38
CA SER A 32 -5.33 9.11 2.48
C SER A 32 -5.78 8.58 1.12
N PHE A 33 -5.85 7.25 0.99
CA PHE A 33 -6.27 6.59 -0.26
C PHE A 33 -7.61 7.09 -0.80
N LEU A 34 -8.61 7.25 0.08
CA LEU A 34 -9.92 7.81 -0.28
C LEU A 34 -9.85 9.27 -0.76
N ALA A 35 -8.98 10.09 -0.17
CA ALA A 35 -8.81 11.49 -0.56
C ALA A 35 -8.18 11.63 -1.96
N GLN A 36 -7.50 10.59 -2.43
CA GLN A 36 -6.82 10.53 -3.73
C GLN A 36 -7.69 9.93 -4.84
N GLY A 37 -8.97 9.67 -4.57
CA GLY A 37 -9.92 9.11 -5.53
C GLY A 37 -10.04 7.58 -5.48
N GLY A 38 -9.38 6.93 -4.51
CA GLY A 38 -9.59 5.52 -4.24
C GLY A 38 -10.97 5.22 -3.66
N ASP A 39 -11.41 3.99 -3.81
CA ASP A 39 -12.66 3.47 -3.25
C ASP A 39 -12.48 2.02 -2.76
N SER A 40 -13.57 1.39 -2.34
CA SER A 40 -13.54 0.00 -1.87
C SER A 40 -13.03 -0.99 -2.91
N PHE A 41 -13.31 -0.78 -4.20
CA PHE A 41 -12.85 -1.69 -5.25
C PHE A 41 -11.35 -1.57 -5.43
N HIS A 42 -10.82 -0.36 -5.54
CA HIS A 42 -9.38 -0.12 -5.65
C HIS A 42 -8.65 -0.61 -4.39
N ALA A 43 -9.25 -0.47 -3.20
CA ALA A 43 -8.66 -0.97 -1.96
C ALA A 43 -8.49 -2.48 -1.94
N VAL A 44 -9.43 -3.26 -2.51
CA VAL A 44 -9.26 -4.71 -2.66
C VAL A 44 -8.04 -5.04 -3.51
N LEU A 45 -7.86 -4.33 -4.65
CA LEU A 45 -6.70 -4.55 -5.53
C LEU A 45 -5.38 -4.18 -4.84
N VAL A 46 -5.38 -3.12 -4.03
CA VAL A 46 -4.20 -2.73 -3.24
C VAL A 46 -3.86 -3.77 -2.18
N VAL A 47 -4.86 -4.33 -1.49
CA VAL A 47 -4.64 -5.41 -0.50
C VAL A 47 -4.00 -6.62 -1.17
N GLU A 48 -4.55 -7.09 -2.29
CA GLU A 48 -3.98 -8.20 -3.06
C GLU A 48 -2.53 -7.92 -3.47
N ARG A 49 -2.25 -6.69 -3.94
CA ARG A 49 -0.91 -6.27 -4.35
C ARG A 49 0.08 -6.24 -3.18
N ILE A 50 -0.33 -5.75 -2.01
CA ILE A 50 0.49 -5.73 -0.79
C ILE A 50 0.85 -7.15 -0.36
N GLU A 51 -0.15 -8.05 -0.32
CA GLU A 51 0.03 -9.45 0.06
C GLU A 51 0.96 -10.18 -0.91
N GLU A 52 0.84 -9.91 -2.21
CA GLU A 52 1.73 -10.47 -3.23
C GLU A 52 3.18 -10.00 -3.07
N LEU A 53 3.40 -8.70 -2.84
CA LEU A 53 4.72 -8.07 -2.76
C LEU A 53 5.45 -8.42 -1.47
N TRP A 54 4.80 -8.25 -0.33
CA TRP A 54 5.44 -8.29 0.98
C TRP A 54 5.14 -9.56 1.78
N LYS A 55 4.24 -10.43 1.28
CA LYS A 55 3.84 -11.67 1.95
C LYS A 55 3.30 -11.45 3.37
N ILE A 56 2.56 -10.35 3.56
CA ILE A 56 1.89 -9.96 4.80
C ILE A 56 0.42 -9.68 4.53
N GLU A 57 -0.44 -10.03 5.47
CA GLU A 57 -1.87 -9.67 5.41
C GLU A 57 -2.03 -8.16 5.64
N ALA A 58 -2.80 -7.51 4.77
CA ALA A 58 -3.08 -6.08 4.86
C ALA A 58 -4.51 -5.84 5.37
N ASP A 59 -4.66 -5.02 6.40
CA ASP A 59 -6.00 -4.64 6.85
C ASP A 59 -6.67 -3.72 5.82
N PHE A 60 -7.83 -4.15 5.32
CA PHE A 60 -8.60 -3.43 4.32
C PHE A 60 -8.99 -2.00 4.77
N THR A 61 -9.30 -1.82 6.06
CA THR A 61 -9.70 -0.51 6.59
C THR A 61 -8.50 0.43 6.68
N ALA A 62 -7.33 -0.09 7.05
CA ALA A 62 -6.07 0.65 7.04
C ALA A 62 -5.75 1.14 5.62
N VAL A 63 -5.85 0.27 4.60
CA VAL A 63 -5.65 0.66 3.20
C VAL A 63 -6.55 1.82 2.77
N LEU A 64 -7.84 1.79 3.15
CA LEU A 64 -8.78 2.85 2.77
C LEU A 64 -8.50 4.20 3.46
N ARG A 65 -8.11 4.18 4.74
CA ARG A 65 -8.16 5.36 5.60
C ARG A 65 -6.82 5.99 5.87
N SER A 66 -5.73 5.22 5.77
CA SER A 66 -4.39 5.68 6.09
C SER A 66 -3.75 6.47 4.95
N THR A 67 -2.83 7.36 5.30
CA THR A 67 -1.85 7.88 4.36
C THR A 67 -0.82 6.79 3.98
N PRO A 68 -0.05 6.95 2.89
CA PRO A 68 1.03 6.04 2.55
C PRO A 68 2.03 5.79 3.69
N ALA A 69 2.40 6.84 4.45
CA ALA A 69 3.30 6.71 5.59
C ALA A 69 2.67 5.91 6.75
N GLU A 70 1.42 6.21 7.10
CA GLU A 70 0.69 5.49 8.15
C GLU A 70 0.50 4.00 7.80
N LEU A 71 0.19 3.71 6.53
CA LEU A 71 0.03 2.33 6.08
C LEU A 71 1.36 1.58 6.11
N ALA A 72 2.47 2.22 5.70
CA ALA A 72 3.79 1.62 5.75
C ALA A 72 4.20 1.25 7.19
N GLU A 73 3.93 2.13 8.16
CA GLU A 73 4.16 1.86 9.59
C GLU A 73 3.31 0.68 10.08
N ALA A 74 2.01 0.66 9.76
CA ALA A 74 1.11 -0.43 10.15
C ALA A 74 1.56 -1.79 9.60
N LEU A 75 1.93 -1.85 8.33
CA LEU A 75 2.41 -3.06 7.66
C LEU A 75 3.78 -3.49 8.21
N SER A 76 4.68 -2.55 8.50
CA SER A 76 5.98 -2.83 9.11
C SER A 76 5.85 -3.39 10.52
N ALA A 77 4.87 -2.91 11.29
CA ALA A 77 4.55 -3.44 12.61
C ALA A 77 3.98 -4.86 12.50
N ALA A 78 3.04 -5.11 11.58
CA ALA A 78 2.46 -6.44 11.36
C ALA A 78 3.50 -7.48 10.90
N ARG A 79 4.50 -7.06 10.12
CA ARG A 79 5.58 -7.94 9.64
C ARG A 79 6.51 -8.44 10.75
N ARG A 80 6.62 -7.74 11.88
CA ARG A 80 7.38 -8.23 13.04
C ARG A 80 6.45 -9.07 13.91
N PRO A 81 6.46 -10.41 13.81
CA PRO A 81 5.78 -11.22 14.81
C PRO A 81 6.45 -10.95 16.17
N SER A 82 5.63 -10.53 17.14
CA SER A 82 6.01 -10.43 18.55
C SER A 82 6.39 -11.79 19.12
#